data_AF-A0A2D6UZU7-F1
#
_entry.id   AF-A0A2D6UZU7-F1
#
_cell.length_a   1.000
_cell.length_b   1.000
_cell.length_c   1.000
_cell.angle_alpha   90.00
_cell.angle_beta   90.00
_cell.angle_gamma   90.00
#
_symmetry.space_group_name_H-M   'P 1'
#
loop_
_entity.id
_entity.type
_entity.pdbx_description
1 polymer ?
#
loop_
_entity_poly.entity_id
_entity_poly.type
_entity_poly.pdbx_seq_one_letter_code
_entity_poly.pdbx_strand_id
1 'polypeptide(L)'
;MEETVSKLVLDEKRLQLASDQVDRVLTRIFTAVGFPENTADSISSHLIDANLVGVESHGIMRVLEYVDEVKSGVLNASSRPELVRNNK
;
A
#
# COMPACT_ATOMS: atom_id res chain seq x y z
N MET A 1 1.37 -23.42 10.41
CA MET A 1 1.55 -22.02 10.00
C MET A 1 1.91 -21.28 11.26
N GLU A 2 3.11 -20.70 11.30
CA GLU A 2 3.61 -19.95 12.45
C GLU A 2 2.77 -18.67 12.60
N GLU A 3 2.29 -18.37 13.81
CA GLU A 3 1.54 -17.14 14.05
C GLU A 3 2.47 -15.94 13.83
N THR A 4 2.23 -15.18 12.78
CA THR A 4 2.93 -13.92 12.52
C THR A 4 2.52 -12.91 13.59
N VAL A 5 3.47 -12.52 14.44
CA VAL A 5 3.26 -11.52 15.49
C VAL A 5 3.12 -10.13 14.85
N SER A 6 1.88 -9.71 14.65
CA SER A 6 1.56 -8.38 14.11
C SER A 6 1.63 -7.30 15.20
N LYS A 7 2.12 -6.11 14.84
CA LYS A 7 2.01 -4.91 15.69
C LYS A 7 0.58 -4.33 15.72
N LEU A 8 -0.28 -4.82 14.84
CA LEU A 8 -1.68 -4.42 14.76
C LEU A 8 -2.49 -5.32 15.68
N VAL A 9 -2.89 -4.76 16.82
CA VAL A 9 -3.78 -5.42 17.77
C VAL A 9 -5.19 -4.95 17.47
N LEU A 10 -5.90 -5.71 16.65
CA LEU A 10 -7.33 -5.53 16.41
C LEU A 10 -8.03 -6.79 16.90
N ASP A 11 -8.96 -6.64 17.85
CA ASP A 11 -9.72 -7.75 18.46
C ASP A 11 -10.90 -8.19 17.58
N GLU A 12 -10.66 -8.24 16.27
CA GLU A 12 -11.65 -8.63 15.27
C GLU A 12 -11.19 -9.86 14.50
N LYS A 13 -12.15 -10.55 13.90
CA LYS A 13 -11.89 -11.71 13.06
C LYS A 13 -11.04 -11.33 11.85
N ARG A 14 -9.87 -11.98 11.72
CA ARG A 14 -9.03 -11.85 10.53
C ARG A 14 -9.66 -12.55 9.32
N LEU A 15 -9.56 -11.91 8.16
CA LEU A 15 -10.00 -12.47 6.88
C LEU A 15 -8.78 -12.97 6.10
N GLN A 16 -8.89 -14.17 5.54
CA GLN A 16 -7.95 -14.68 4.54
C GLN A 16 -8.50 -14.37 3.16
N LEU A 17 -7.74 -13.60 2.38
CA LEU A 17 -8.09 -13.21 1.02
C LEU A 17 -6.96 -13.62 0.08
N ALA A 18 -7.32 -13.97 -1.15
CA ALA A 18 -6.33 -14.22 -2.19
C ALA A 18 -5.64 -12.90 -2.56
N SER A 19 -4.32 -12.95 -2.80
CA SER A 19 -3.52 -11.76 -3.06
C SER A 19 -3.99 -11.00 -4.31
N ASP A 20 -4.43 -11.71 -5.35
CA ASP A 20 -4.99 -11.12 -6.57
C ASP A 20 -6.29 -10.35 -6.31
N GLN A 21 -7.11 -10.82 -5.36
CA GLN A 21 -8.33 -10.10 -4.95
C GLN A 21 -7.97 -8.82 -4.20
N VAL A 22 -6.97 -8.86 -3.31
CA VAL A 22 -6.49 -7.68 -2.60
C VAL A 22 -5.90 -6.67 -3.59
N ASP A 23 -5.07 -7.14 -4.52
CA ASP A 23 -4.40 -6.30 -5.52
C ASP A 23 -5.40 -5.49 -6.36
N ARG A 24 -6.44 -6.15 -6.89
CA ARG A 24 -7.52 -5.48 -7.63
C ARG A 24 -8.24 -4.40 -6.81
N VAL A 25 -8.35 -4.56 -5.49
CA VAL A 25 -8.98 -3.56 -4.63
C VAL A 25 -8.04 -2.38 -4.40
N LEU A 26 -6.77 -2.64 -4.07
CA LEU A 26 -5.80 -1.60 -3.78
C LEU A 26 -5.49 -0.72 -5.00
N THR A 27 -5.25 -1.34 -6.15
CA THR A 27 -5.02 -0.63 -7.41
C THR A 27 -6.19 0.30 -7.76
N ARG A 28 -7.43 -0.15 -7.57
CA ARG A 28 -8.65 0.66 -7.76
C ARG A 28 -8.75 1.82 -6.75
N ILE A 29 -8.36 1.61 -5.49
CA ILE A 29 -8.35 2.69 -4.50
C ILE A 29 -7.31 3.76 -4.88
N PHE A 30 -6.08 3.36 -5.19
CA PHE A 30 -5.00 4.30 -5.51
C PHE A 30 -5.28 5.07 -6.81
N THR A 31 -5.74 4.39 -7.86
CA THR A 31 -6.14 5.07 -9.11
C THR A 31 -7.30 6.05 -8.89
N ALA A 32 -8.28 5.70 -8.05
CA ALA A 32 -9.41 6.59 -7.74
C ALA A 32 -8.99 7.87 -7.00
N VAL A 33 -7.87 7.85 -6.26
CA VAL A 33 -7.31 9.05 -5.60
C VAL A 33 -6.22 9.74 -6.43
N GLY A 34 -6.00 9.32 -7.68
CA GLY A 34 -5.19 10.05 -8.65
C GLY A 34 -3.75 9.54 -8.82
N PHE A 35 -3.40 8.38 -8.26
CA PHE A 35 -2.15 7.73 -8.64
C PHE A 35 -2.25 7.19 -10.07
N PRO A 36 -1.21 7.34 -10.91
CA PRO A 36 -1.20 6.66 -12.20
C PRO A 36 -1.09 5.14 -12.02
N GLU A 37 -1.66 4.39 -12.96
CA GLU A 37 -1.83 2.93 -12.88
C GLU A 37 -0.54 2.19 -12.49
N ASN A 38 0.56 2.46 -13.18
CA ASN A 38 1.85 1.82 -12.89
C ASN A 38 2.36 2.07 -11.46
N THR A 39 2.05 3.23 -10.88
CA THR A 39 2.37 3.56 -9.49
C THR A 39 1.43 2.85 -8.54
N ALA A 40 0.13 2.81 -8.84
CA ALA A 40 -0.86 2.07 -8.06
C ALA A 40 -0.52 0.58 -7.97
N ASP A 41 -0.12 -0.04 -9.08
CA ASP A 41 0.33 -1.44 -9.15
C ASP A 41 1.57 -1.67 -8.27
N SER A 42 2.55 -0.78 -8.37
CA SER A 42 3.79 -0.88 -7.60
C SER A 42 3.53 -0.76 -6.09
N ILE A 43 2.68 0.18 -5.67
CA ILE A 43 2.30 0.36 -4.26
C ILE A 43 1.52 -0.87 -3.80
N SER A 44 0.53 -1.33 -4.56
CA SER A 44 -0.29 -2.49 -4.24
C SER A 44 0.57 -3.74 -4.00
N SER A 45 1.45 -4.08 -4.95
CA SER A 45 2.39 -5.20 -4.82
C SER A 45 3.23 -5.08 -3.55
N HIS A 46 3.79 -3.89 -3.28
CA HIS A 46 4.65 -3.69 -2.12
C HIS A 46 3.90 -3.87 -0.78
N LEU A 47 2.67 -3.35 -0.68
CA LEU A 47 1.86 -3.48 0.52
C LEU A 47 1.40 -4.92 0.77
N ILE A 48 1.10 -5.66 -0.29
CA ILE A 48 0.76 -7.09 -0.21
C ILE A 48 1.99 -7.89 0.25
N ASP A 49 3.16 -7.65 -0.33
CA ASP A 49 4.41 -8.32 0.07
C ASP A 49 4.71 -8.08 1.55
N ALA A 50 4.59 -6.85 2.02
CA ALA A 50 4.77 -6.49 3.43
C ALA A 50 3.81 -7.26 4.36
N ASN A 51 2.55 -7.47 3.94
CA ASN A 51 1.61 -8.32 4.67
C ASN A 51 2.02 -9.81 4.65
N LEU A 52 2.41 -10.34 3.50
CA LEU A 52 2.76 -11.75 3.34
C LEU A 52 4.01 -12.15 4.13
N VAL A 53 4.96 -11.24 4.31
CA VAL A 53 6.17 -11.47 5.12
C VAL A 53 5.99 -11.12 6.60
N GLY A 54 4.77 -10.81 7.04
CA GLY A 54 4.43 -10.57 8.45
C GLY A 54 4.72 -9.16 8.97
N VAL A 55 5.05 -8.19 8.09
CA VAL A 55 5.29 -6.78 8.44
C VAL A 55 4.03 -5.95 8.17
N GLU A 56 2.90 -6.39 8.72
CA GLU A 56 1.58 -5.85 8.40
C GLU A 56 1.43 -4.36 8.72
N SER A 57 2.20 -3.85 9.68
CA SER A 57 2.23 -2.41 10.02
C SER A 57 2.74 -1.51 8.90
N HIS A 58 3.35 -2.08 7.86
CA HIS A 58 3.80 -1.41 6.64
C HIS A 58 3.06 -1.95 5.40
N GLY A 59 2.07 -2.82 5.58
CA GLY A 59 1.31 -3.42 4.50
C GLY A 59 0.00 -2.70 4.22
N ILE A 60 -1.02 -3.47 3.84
CA ILE A 60 -2.35 -3.06 3.38
C ILE A 60 -2.98 -1.97 4.25
N MET A 61 -2.76 -1.96 5.56
CA MET A 61 -3.30 -0.93 6.45
C MET A 61 -2.93 0.51 6.02
N ARG A 62 -1.76 0.70 5.38
CA ARG A 62 -1.22 2.01 5.00
C ARG A 62 -2.02 2.67 3.90
N VAL A 63 -2.87 1.92 3.21
CA VAL A 63 -3.81 2.47 2.22
C VAL A 63 -4.68 3.57 2.82
N LEU A 64 -5.11 3.42 4.09
CA LEU A 64 -5.93 4.43 4.76
C LEU A 64 -5.17 5.75 4.90
N GLU A 65 -3.96 5.70 5.44
CA GLU A 65 -3.09 6.86 5.61
C GLU A 65 -2.72 7.51 4.28
N TYR A 66 -2.29 6.73 3.27
CA TYR A 66 -1.94 7.28 1.96
C TYR A 66 -3.12 7.97 1.28
N VAL A 67 -4.33 7.41 1.38
CA VAL A 67 -5.53 8.04 0.84
C VAL A 67 -5.84 9.36 1.56
N ASP A 68 -5.68 9.41 2.88
CA ASP A 68 -5.91 10.62 3.68
C ASP A 68 -4.85 11.70 3.41
N GLU A 69 -3.58 11.31 3.22
CA GLU A 69 -2.50 12.22 2.85
C GLU A 69 -2.71 12.81 1.46
N VAL A 70 -3.21 12.02 0.50
CA VAL A 70 -3.58 12.55 -0.83
C VAL A 70 -4.73 13.52 -0.73
N LYS A 71 -5.79 13.17 0.01
CA LYS A 71 -6.97 14.04 0.18
C LYS A 71 -6.65 15.35 0.90
N SER A 72 -5.72 15.31 1.86
CA SER A 72 -5.28 16.50 2.60
C SER A 72 -4.24 17.35 1.85
N GLY A 73 -3.70 16.84 0.73
CA GLY A 73 -2.69 17.52 -0.08
C GLY A 73 -1.25 17.39 0.45
N VAL A 74 -1.03 16.60 1.51
CA VAL A 74 0.31 16.26 2.02
C VAL A 74 1.07 15.40 1.01
N LEU A 75 0.37 14.47 0.36
CA LEU A 75 0.92 13.57 -0.66
C LEU A 75 0.40 13.95 -2.04
N ASN A 76 1.30 14.25 -2.97
CA ASN A 76 0.94 14.42 -4.38
C ASN A 76 1.01 13.07 -5.11
N ALA A 77 -0.16 12.47 -5.37
CA ALA A 77 -0.32 11.17 -6.03
C ALA A 77 0.26 11.11 -7.45
N SER A 78 0.34 12.26 -8.14
CA SER A 78 0.79 12.36 -9.52
C SER A 78 2.30 12.62 -9.67
N SER A 79 3.00 12.84 -8.55
CA SER A 79 4.43 13.15 -8.57
C SER A 79 5.27 12.05 -9.23
N ARG A 80 6.35 12.47 -9.88
CA ARG A 80 7.34 11.59 -10.49
C ARG A 80 8.73 11.98 -10.01
N PRO A 81 9.55 11.02 -9.56
CA PRO A 81 10.95 11.29 -9.24
C PRO A 81 11.68 11.87 -10.45
N GLU A 82 12.47 12.92 -10.23
CA GLU A 82 13.34 13.51 -11.24
C GLU A 82 14.80 13.35 -10.80
N LEU A 83 15.65 12.84 -11.69
CA LEU A 83 17.08 12.74 -11.44
C LEU A 83 17.75 14.09 -11.67
N VAL A 84 18.04 14.82 -10.60
CA VAL A 84 18.68 16.14 -10.69
C VAL A 84 20.19 16.03 -10.93
N ARG A 85 20.86 15.05 -10.32
CA ARG A 85 22.32 14.88 -10.42
C ARG A 85 22.73 13.45 -10.12
N ASN A 86 23.63 12.90 -10.94
CA ASN A 86 24.27 11.61 -10.72
C ASN A 86 25.78 11.76 -10.96
N ASN A 87 26.58 11.86 -9.88
CA ASN A 87 28.04 11.98 -9.99
C ASN A 87 28.76 10.65 -9.79
N LYS A 88 28.07 9.54 -10.06
CA LYS A 88 28.75 8.25 -10.15
C LYS A 88 29.57 8.19 -11.42
#